data_AF-A0A7Y2B8M9-F1
#
_entry.id   AF-A0A7Y2B8M9-F1
#
_cell.length_a   1.000
_cell.length_b   1.000
_cell.length_c   1.000
_cell.angle_alpha   90.00
_cell.angle_beta   90.00
_cell.angle_gamma   90.00
#
_symmetry.space_group_name_H-M   'P 1'
#
loop_
_entity.id
_entity.type
_entity.pdbx_description
1 polymer ?
#
loop_
_entity_poly.entity_id
_entity_poly.type
_entity_poly.pdbx_seq_one_letter_code
_entity_poly.pdbx_strand_id
1 'polypeptide(L)'
;MGHSYEKSKKDATKFILILAAITLLEVFVALTGKGHLFGGKFMFPGFALAGIMIIMSLYKAYLIVYEFMHMKYEVPALVKTVLLPTLLLVWAVIAFFAEGRDWQKRRDLITDKNNIEVDDPVIIRNSQTGMSEDTKVIKTQG
;
A
#
# COMPACT_ATOMS: atom_id res chain seq x y z
N MET A 1 47.61 0.34 -5.93
CA MET A 1 46.20 -0.13 -5.75
C MET A 1 45.43 0.58 -4.62
N GLY A 2 45.99 1.57 -3.89
CA GLY A 2 45.28 2.26 -2.78
C GLY A 2 44.36 3.44 -3.16
N HIS A 3 44.57 4.09 -4.32
CA HIS A 3 43.80 5.30 -4.68
C HIS A 3 42.35 5.06 -5.14
N SER A 4 42.00 3.84 -5.57
CA SER A 4 40.65 3.51 -6.06
C SER A 4 39.67 3.23 -4.92
N TYR A 5 40.13 2.57 -3.86
CA TYR A 5 39.31 2.22 -2.70
C TYR A 5 38.87 3.46 -1.90
N GLU A 6 39.79 4.40 -1.71
CA GLU A 6 39.53 5.70 -1.07
C GLU A 6 38.44 6.51 -1.79
N LYS A 7 38.34 6.42 -3.12
CA LYS A 7 37.30 7.12 -3.90
C LYS A 7 35.92 6.52 -3.68
N SER A 8 35.76 5.21 -3.87
CA SER A 8 34.45 4.54 -3.66
C SER A 8 33.92 4.71 -2.24
N LYS A 9 34.81 4.67 -1.24
CA LYS A 9 34.41 4.85 0.16
C LYS A 9 33.91 6.27 0.46
N LYS A 10 34.51 7.28 -0.18
CA LYS A 10 34.12 8.69 -0.02
C LYS A 10 32.77 8.97 -0.67
N ASP A 11 32.48 8.35 -1.80
CA ASP A 11 31.19 8.56 -2.47
C ASP A 11 30.04 7.90 -1.69
N ALA A 12 30.20 6.67 -1.21
CA ALA A 12 29.23 6.03 -0.32
C ALA A 12 28.95 6.89 0.94
N THR A 13 29.99 7.43 1.56
CA THR A 13 29.86 8.26 2.77
C THR A 13 29.07 9.55 2.50
N LYS A 14 29.30 10.20 1.36
CA LYS A 14 28.54 11.41 0.98
C LYS A 14 27.05 11.10 0.83
N PHE A 15 26.70 9.98 0.20
CA PHE A 15 25.30 9.60 0.01
C PHE A 15 24.61 9.22 1.31
N ILE A 16 25.29 8.48 2.19
CA ILE A 16 24.80 8.20 3.55
C ILE A 16 24.49 9.51 4.27
N LEU A 17 25.38 10.50 4.17
CA LEU A 17 25.22 11.78 4.84
C LEU A 17 24.08 12.62 4.25
N ILE A 18 23.91 12.61 2.93
CA ILE A 18 22.77 13.24 2.23
C ILE A 18 21.44 12.60 2.64
N LEU A 19 21.39 11.28 2.72
CA LEU A 19 20.18 10.56 3.13
C LEU A 19 19.89 10.73 4.62
N ALA A 20 20.91 10.84 5.47
CA ALA A 20 20.72 11.20 6.87
C ALA A 20 20.18 12.63 7.03
N ALA A 21 20.66 13.57 6.22
CA ALA A 21 20.16 14.95 6.23
C ALA A 21 18.68 15.02 5.79
N ILE A 22 18.30 14.28 4.74
CA ILE A 22 16.91 14.31 4.25
C ILE A 22 15.93 13.68 5.23
N THR A 23 16.33 12.60 5.92
CA THR A 23 15.48 11.96 6.93
C THR A 23 15.32 12.84 8.17
N LEU A 24 16.38 13.55 8.59
CA LEU A 24 16.28 14.54 9.66
C LEU A 24 15.35 15.69 9.30
N LEU A 25 15.44 16.19 8.06
CA LEU A 25 14.54 17.23 7.57
C LEU A 25 13.09 16.75 7.55
N GLU A 26 12.85 15.53 7.08
CA GLU A 26 11.52 14.91 7.03
C GLU A 26 10.90 14.78 8.42
N VAL A 27 11.67 14.33 9.42
CA VAL A 27 11.23 14.29 10.82
C VAL A 27 10.96 15.69 11.37
N PHE A 28 11.83 16.67 11.06
CA PHE A 28 11.64 18.05 11.49
C PHE A 28 10.34 18.67 10.94
N VAL A 29 10.04 18.41 9.66
CA VAL A 29 8.78 18.80 9.02
C VAL A 29 7.59 18.10 9.68
N ALA A 30 7.69 16.81 9.98
CA ALA A 30 6.63 16.06 10.66
C ALA A 30 6.34 16.62 12.07
N LEU A 31 7.38 16.97 12.84
CA LEU A 31 7.25 17.56 14.17
C LEU A 31 6.66 18.98 14.12
N THR A 32 7.10 19.79 13.17
CA THR A 32 6.59 21.15 12.96
C THR A 32 5.12 21.12 12.53
N GLY A 33 4.78 20.27 11.56
CA GLY A 33 3.43 20.18 10.99
C GLY A 33 2.39 19.57 11.94
N LYS A 34 2.80 18.73 12.90
CA LYS A 34 1.95 18.27 14.02
C LYS A 34 1.84 19.28 15.17
N GLY A 35 2.47 20.45 15.05
CA GLY A 35 2.35 21.53 16.03
C GLY A 35 3.14 21.33 17.33
N HIS A 36 4.04 20.35 17.41
CA HIS A 36 4.84 20.10 18.63
C HIS A 36 5.86 21.22 18.92
N LEU A 37 6.30 21.96 17.90
CA LEU A 37 7.34 22.99 18.04
C LEU A 37 6.79 24.41 18.25
N PHE A 38 5.56 24.71 17.82
CA PHE A 38 5.01 26.08 17.80
C PHE A 38 3.63 26.22 18.49
N GLY A 39 3.37 25.43 19.53
CA GLY A 39 2.20 25.63 20.40
C GLY A 39 0.85 25.59 19.68
N GLY A 40 0.70 24.72 18.67
CA GLY A 40 -0.57 24.50 17.98
C GLY A 40 -1.01 25.56 16.95
N LYS A 41 -0.21 26.61 16.68
CA LYS A 41 -0.61 27.67 15.71
C LYS A 41 -0.34 27.34 14.24
N PHE A 42 0.59 26.43 13.95
CA PHE A 42 0.87 25.96 12.58
C PHE A 42 0.26 24.57 12.36
N MET A 43 -1.08 24.52 12.30
CA MET A 43 -1.78 23.29 11.91
C MET A 43 -2.03 23.35 10.41
N PHE A 44 -1.13 22.74 9.62
CA PHE A 44 -1.42 22.48 8.22
C PHE A 44 -2.65 21.56 8.13
N PRO A 45 -3.54 21.72 7.13
CA PRO A 45 -4.62 20.78 6.91
C PRO A 45 -4.01 19.37 6.80
N GLY A 46 -4.53 18.41 7.58
CA GLY A 46 -3.89 17.09 7.76
C GLY A 46 -3.59 16.36 6.45
N PHE A 47 -4.42 16.58 5.43
CA PHE A 47 -4.21 16.07 4.07
C PHE A 47 -3.00 16.68 3.35
N ALA A 48 -2.73 17.98 3.54
CA ALA A 48 -1.58 18.64 2.94
C ALA A 48 -0.27 18.16 3.59
N LEU A 49 -0.25 18.01 4.91
CA LEU A 49 0.89 17.44 5.62
C LEU A 49 1.14 15.99 5.18
N ALA A 50 0.09 15.16 5.13
CA ALA A 50 0.19 13.79 4.65
C ALA A 50 0.73 13.71 3.21
N GLY A 51 0.24 14.58 2.32
CA GLY A 51 0.73 14.67 0.94
C GLY A 51 2.22 15.02 0.87
N ILE A 52 2.66 16.04 1.62
CA ILE A 52 4.07 16.44 1.68
C ILE A 52 4.96 15.31 2.19
N MET A 53 4.52 14.59 3.22
CA MET A 53 5.27 13.48 3.80
C MET A 53 5.40 12.32 2.81
N ILE A 54 4.32 11.99 2.08
CA ILE A 54 4.35 10.97 1.04
C ILE A 54 5.35 11.34 -0.06
N ILE A 55 5.32 12.59 -0.54
CA ILE A 55 6.23 13.07 -1.59
C ILE A 55 7.69 13.03 -1.13
N MET A 56 7.99 13.50 0.08
CA MET A 56 9.35 13.43 0.65
C MET A 56 9.85 12.00 0.79
N SER A 57 8.99 11.08 1.26
CA SER A 57 9.32 9.67 1.36
C SER A 57 9.60 9.02 0.00
N LEU A 58 8.82 9.36 -1.05
CA LEU A 58 9.06 8.89 -2.41
C LEU A 58 10.39 9.43 -2.97
N TYR A 59 10.69 10.71 -2.73
CA TYR A 59 11.95 11.31 -3.18
C TYR A 59 13.17 10.64 -2.50
N LYS A 60 13.09 10.36 -1.20
CA LYS A 60 14.11 9.58 -0.50
C LYS A 60 14.25 8.17 -1.08
N ALA A 61 13.15 7.49 -1.38
CA ALA A 61 13.18 6.16 -1.98
C ALA A 61 13.84 6.18 -3.36
N TYR A 62 13.55 7.19 -4.19
CA TYR A 62 14.22 7.40 -5.48
C TYR A 62 15.74 7.59 -5.32
N LEU A 63 16.17 8.43 -4.37
CA LEU A 63 17.59 8.63 -4.07
C LEU A 63 18.28 7.33 -3.60
N ILE A 64 17.60 6.48 -2.82
CA ILE A 64 18.17 5.18 -2.40
C ILE A 64 18.39 4.29 -3.63
N VAL A 65 17.42 4.18 -4.52
CA VAL A 65 17.52 3.29 -5.69
C VAL A 65 18.57 3.76 -6.69
N TYR A 66 18.65 5.06 -6.98
CA TYR A 66 19.57 5.60 -7.98
C TYR A 66 20.99 5.81 -7.46
N GLU A 67 21.15 6.44 -6.28
CA GLU A 67 22.45 6.88 -5.78
C GLU A 67 23.13 5.81 -4.92
N PHE A 68 22.39 5.09 -4.07
CA PHE A 68 22.98 4.08 -3.16
C PHE A 68 23.42 2.82 -3.87
N MET A 69 22.72 2.45 -4.94
CA MET A 69 23.08 1.27 -5.71
C MET A 69 24.09 1.58 -6.83
N HIS A 70 24.56 2.83 -6.95
CA HIS A 70 25.52 3.27 -7.97
C HIS A 70 25.09 2.95 -9.42
N MET A 71 23.83 2.61 -9.64
CA MET A 71 23.38 2.05 -10.92
C MET A 71 23.12 3.11 -11.99
N LYS A 72 23.23 4.40 -11.64
CA LYS A 72 23.01 5.52 -12.57
C LYS A 72 23.91 5.47 -13.81
N TYR A 73 25.11 4.89 -13.68
CA TYR A 73 26.08 4.79 -14.78
C TYR A 73 26.47 3.33 -15.10
N GLU A 74 25.86 2.36 -14.46
CA GLU A 74 26.14 0.93 -14.66
C GLU A 74 25.06 0.23 -15.50
N VAL A 75 25.31 -1.04 -15.83
CA VAL A 75 24.52 -1.82 -16.78
C VAL A 75 23.02 -1.76 -16.45
N PRO A 76 22.14 -1.34 -17.38
CA PRO A 76 20.71 -1.16 -17.11
C PRO A 76 19.98 -2.46 -16.70
N ALA A 77 20.63 -3.61 -16.87
CA ALA A 77 20.17 -4.88 -16.35
C ALA A 77 20.13 -4.90 -14.81
N LEU A 78 21.12 -4.29 -14.13
CA LEU A 78 21.16 -4.23 -12.66
C LEU A 78 20.04 -3.35 -12.09
N VAL A 79 19.68 -2.25 -12.77
CA VAL A 79 18.55 -1.42 -12.34
C VAL A 79 17.25 -2.22 -12.33
N LYS A 80 17.03 -3.02 -13.37
CA LYS A 80 15.81 -3.83 -13.52
C LYS A 80 15.68 -4.88 -12.42
N THR A 81 16.77 -5.44 -11.89
CA THR A 81 16.69 -6.46 -10.82
C THR A 81 16.26 -5.87 -9.48
N VAL A 82 16.42 -4.57 -9.27
CA VAL A 82 15.96 -3.86 -8.07
C VAL A 82 14.57 -3.28 -8.30
N LEU A 83 14.30 -2.78 -9.50
CA LEU A 83 13.02 -2.16 -9.85
C LEU A 83 11.89 -3.19 -9.93
N LEU A 84 12.18 -4.40 -10.43
CA LEU A 84 11.20 -5.48 -10.54
C LEU A 84 10.65 -5.97 -9.19
N PRO A 85 11.47 -6.31 -8.17
CA PRO A 85 10.95 -6.72 -6.86
C PRO A 85 10.26 -5.55 -6.12
N THR A 86 10.73 -4.31 -6.27
CA THR A 86 10.06 -3.15 -5.66
C THR A 86 8.70 -2.86 -6.29
N LEU A 87 8.57 -3.01 -7.61
CA LEU A 87 7.29 -2.91 -8.31
C LEU A 87 6.33 -4.04 -7.90
N LEU A 88 6.82 -5.29 -7.83
CA LEU A 88 6.03 -6.44 -7.38
C LEU A 88 5.57 -6.27 -5.93
N LEU A 89 6.39 -5.65 -5.07
CA LEU A 89 6.00 -5.33 -3.70
C LEU A 89 4.83 -4.35 -3.67
N VAL A 90 4.88 -3.26 -4.45
CA VAL A 90 3.77 -2.30 -4.53
C VAL A 90 2.49 -2.97 -5.04
N TRP A 91 2.61 -3.80 -6.08
CA TRP A 91 1.49 -4.58 -6.59
C TRP A 91 0.92 -5.54 -5.53
N ALA A 92 1.79 -6.27 -4.81
CA ALA A 92 1.40 -7.20 -3.77
C ALA A 92 0.68 -6.51 -2.60
N VAL A 93 1.16 -5.33 -2.17
CA VAL A 93 0.50 -4.52 -1.13
C VAL A 93 -0.92 -4.16 -1.55
N ILE A 94 -1.12 -3.72 -2.79
CA ILE A 94 -2.45 -3.39 -3.32
C ILE A 94 -3.34 -4.64 -3.37
N ALA A 95 -2.80 -5.76 -3.86
CA ALA A 95 -3.53 -7.04 -3.92
C ALA A 95 -3.96 -7.52 -2.53
N PHE A 96 -3.07 -7.46 -1.53
CA PHE A 96 -3.39 -7.84 -0.16
C PHE A 96 -4.46 -6.94 0.48
N PHE A 97 -4.47 -5.64 0.20
CA PHE A 97 -5.56 -4.76 0.66
C PHE A 97 -6.90 -5.07 0.00
N ALA A 98 -6.88 -5.42 -1.30
CA ALA A 98 -8.10 -5.82 -2.01
C ALA A 98 -8.67 -7.13 -1.44
N GLU A 99 -7.82 -8.15 -1.31
CA GLU A 99 -8.17 -9.44 -0.73
C GLU A 99 -8.63 -9.28 0.73
N GLY A 100 -7.91 -8.50 1.55
CA GLY A 100 -8.26 -8.26 2.95
C GLY A 100 -9.64 -7.62 3.12
N ARG A 101 -10.02 -6.70 2.23
CA ARG A 101 -11.38 -6.12 2.20
C ARG A 101 -12.45 -7.14 1.85
N ASP A 102 -12.17 -8.08 0.95
CA ASP A 102 -13.11 -9.14 0.59
C ASP A 102 -13.31 -10.12 1.76
N TRP A 103 -12.22 -10.50 2.43
CA TRP A 103 -12.26 -11.33 3.64
C TRP A 103 -13.07 -10.71 4.77
N GLN A 104 -12.93 -9.41 5.00
CA GLN A 104 -13.73 -8.71 6.01
C GLN A 104 -15.22 -8.82 5.69
N LYS A 105 -15.63 -8.49 4.46
CA LYS A 105 -17.03 -8.58 4.02
C LYS A 105 -17.62 -9.98 4.20
N ARG A 106 -16.85 -11.03 3.88
CA ARG A 106 -17.31 -12.42 4.04
C ARG A 106 -17.55 -12.79 5.49
N ARG A 107 -16.72 -12.30 6.42
CA ARG A 107 -16.91 -12.55 7.86
C ARG A 107 -18.11 -11.79 8.40
N ASP A 108 -18.33 -10.56 7.94
CA ASP A 108 -19.51 -9.78 8.32
C ASP A 108 -20.79 -10.48 7.86
N LEU A 109 -20.82 -10.99 6.61
CA LEU A 109 -21.96 -11.78 6.09
C LEU A 109 -22.25 -13.06 6.89
N ILE A 110 -21.22 -13.76 7.38
CA ILE A 110 -21.40 -14.96 8.21
C ILE A 110 -21.93 -14.58 9.60
N THR A 111 -21.41 -13.49 10.16
CA THR A 111 -21.85 -12.97 11.46
C THR A 111 -23.31 -12.53 11.40
N ASP A 112 -23.69 -11.81 10.34
CA ASP A 112 -25.08 -11.41 10.10
C ASP A 112 -25.99 -12.63 9.98
N LYS A 113 -25.59 -13.66 9.21
CA LYS A 113 -26.36 -14.91 9.04
C LYS A 113 -26.50 -15.72 10.33
N ASN A 114 -25.48 -15.73 11.20
CA ASN A 114 -25.53 -16.43 12.49
C ASN A 114 -26.33 -15.67 13.55
N ASN A 115 -26.42 -14.35 13.44
CA ASN A 115 -27.23 -13.50 14.32
C ASN A 115 -28.71 -13.43 13.91
N ILE A 116 -29.11 -14.06 12.81
CA ILE A 116 -30.52 -14.33 12.55
C ILE A 116 -30.92 -15.45 13.51
N GLU A 117 -31.49 -15.08 14.67
CA GLU A 117 -32.20 -16.03 15.51
C GLU A 117 -33.25 -16.73 14.65
N VAL A 118 -33.20 -18.06 14.63
CA VAL A 118 -34.27 -18.89 14.09
C VAL A 118 -35.45 -18.69 15.03
N ASP A 119 -36.27 -17.68 14.74
CA ASP A 119 -37.61 -17.56 15.31
C ASP A 119 -38.33 -18.87 14.94
N ASP A 120 -38.58 -19.65 15.97
CA ASP A 120 -39.42 -20.84 16.16
C ASP A 120 -40.20 -21.38 14.93
N PRO A 121 -40.37 -22.73 14.84
CA PRO A 121 -40.66 -23.43 13.60
C PRO A 121 -41.89 -22.89 12.87
N VAL A 122 -41.65 -22.10 11.82
CA VAL A 122 -42.64 -21.92 10.76
C VAL A 122 -42.80 -23.28 10.09
N ILE A 123 -43.88 -23.94 10.47
CA ILE A 123 -44.48 -25.12 9.84
C ILE A 123 -44.11 -25.15 8.36
N ILE A 124 -43.37 -26.19 7.95
CA ILE A 124 -43.06 -26.49 6.56
C ILE A 124 -44.38 -26.57 5.79
N ARG A 125 -44.75 -25.47 5.13
CA ARG A 125 -45.72 -25.48 4.03
C ARG A 125 -45.07 -24.86 2.80
N ASN A 126 -44.52 -25.77 2.01
CA ASN A 126 -44.57 -25.75 0.56
C ASN A 126 -43.84 -24.57 -0.11
N SER A 127 -42.52 -24.70 -0.30
CA SER A 127 -41.83 -23.96 -1.38
C SER A 127 -40.58 -24.69 -1.87
N GLN A 128 -40.66 -26.01 -2.00
CA GLN A 128 -39.73 -26.78 -2.84
C GLN A 128 -40.06 -26.67 -4.35
N THR A 129 -40.94 -25.74 -4.76
CA THR A 129 -41.45 -25.66 -6.14
C THR A 129 -40.99 -24.43 -6.91
N GLY A 130 -40.05 -23.63 -6.40
CA GLY A 130 -39.51 -22.47 -7.13
C GLY A 130 -38.36 -22.78 -8.09
N MET A 131 -37.83 -24.01 -8.09
CA MET A 131 -36.53 -24.32 -8.71
C MET A 131 -36.61 -25.08 -10.05
N SER A 132 -37.78 -25.18 -10.71
CA SER A 132 -37.83 -25.88 -12.02
C SER A 132 -38.77 -25.34 -13.11
N GLU A 133 -39.54 -24.28 -12.88
CA GLU A 133 -40.52 -23.83 -13.90
C GLU A 133 -40.00 -22.79 -14.89
N ASP A 134 -39.01 -21.96 -14.52
CA ASP A 134 -38.52 -20.88 -15.39
C ASP A 134 -37.68 -21.33 -16.60
N THR A 135 -37.27 -22.61 -16.66
CA THR A 135 -36.51 -23.11 -17.83
C THR A 135 -37.41 -23.71 -18.91
N LYS A 136 -38.68 -24.05 -18.62
CA LYS A 136 -39.57 -24.66 -19.63
C LYS A 136 -40.33 -23.65 -20.49
N VAL A 137 -40.61 -22.45 -19.99
CA VAL A 137 -41.45 -21.47 -20.72
C VAL A 137 -40.70 -20.81 -21.89
N ILE A 138 -39.37 -20.74 -21.84
CA ILE A 138 -38.55 -20.06 -22.87
C ILE A 138 -38.34 -20.93 -24.14
N LYS A 139 -38.68 -22.23 -24.11
CA LYS A 139 -38.51 -23.15 -25.26
C LYS A 139 -39.81 -23.51 -26.01
N THR A 140 -40.96 -22.97 -25.61
CA THR A 140 -42.27 -23.28 -26.22
C THR A 140 -43.03 -21.98 -26.54
N GLN A 141 -42.42 -21.10 -27.32
CA GLN A 141 -43.10 -20.08 -28.12
C GLN A 141 -42.21 -19.81 -29.34
N GLY A 142 -42.09 -20.82 -30.18
CA GLY A 142 -41.76 -20.69 -31.60
C GLY A 142 -43.03 -20.88 -32.40
#